data_AF-A0A959FMJ7-F1
#
_entry.id   AF-A0A959FMJ7-F1
#
_cell.length_a   1.000
_cell.length_b   1.000
_cell.length_c   1.000
_cell.angle_alpha   90.00
_cell.angle_beta   90.00
_cell.angle_gamma   90.00
#
_symmetry.space_group_name_H-M   'P 1'
#
loop_
_entity.id
_entity.type
_entity.pdbx_description
1 polymer ?
#
loop_
_entity_poly.entity_id
_entity_poly.type
_entity_poly.pdbx_seq_one_letter_code
_entity_poly.pdbx_strand_id
1 'polypeptide(L)'
;ACYSSTDGNHYFGWEDAQTDNPIQLADRFEEQFRELCESCRGANSPYTQWLTYIARMSGMGHLPVMYAEYATYKPGSIGSTSGQPLEAPPIPSRSNEDSRV
;
A
#
# COMPACT_ATOMS: atom_id res chain seq x y z
N ALA A 1 -17.64 9.68 -11.76
CA ALA A 1 -17.46 9.35 -10.34
C ALA A 1 -16.72 10.50 -9.67
N CYS A 2 -17.31 11.10 -8.65
CA CYS A 2 -16.74 12.24 -7.91
C CYS A 2 -15.91 11.68 -6.76
N TYR A 3 -14.59 11.89 -6.80
CA TYR A 3 -13.70 11.49 -5.71
C TYR A 3 -13.92 12.48 -4.55
N SER A 4 -14.66 12.05 -3.54
CA SER A 4 -14.89 12.82 -2.32
C SER A 4 -13.90 12.32 -1.27
N SER A 5 -12.96 13.16 -0.87
CA SER A 5 -12.05 12.92 0.27
C SER A 5 -12.77 12.84 1.63
N THR A 6 -14.10 12.72 1.62
CA THR A 6 -15.00 12.91 2.76
C THR A 6 -15.60 11.60 3.27
N ASP A 7 -15.22 10.45 2.70
CA ASP A 7 -15.76 9.14 3.09
C ASP A 7 -15.21 8.62 4.45
N GLY A 8 -14.46 9.46 5.16
CA GLY A 8 -14.01 9.19 6.52
C GLY A 8 -13.27 7.86 6.67
N ASN A 9 -13.55 7.16 7.77
CA ASN A 9 -13.00 5.83 8.07
C ASN A 9 -13.83 4.68 7.45
N HIS A 10 -14.51 4.88 6.31
CA HIS A 10 -15.21 3.81 5.59
C HIS A 10 -14.26 3.00 4.71
N TYR A 11 -13.28 2.33 5.32
CA TYR A 11 -12.35 1.48 4.59
C TYR A 11 -13.11 0.39 3.83
N PHE A 12 -12.80 0.22 2.54
CA PHE A 12 -13.42 -0.79 1.67
C PHE A 12 -14.96 -0.71 1.56
N GLY A 13 -15.57 0.44 1.95
CA GLY A 13 -17.02 0.60 2.03
C GLY A 13 -17.66 0.01 3.28
N TRP A 14 -16.88 -0.31 4.32
CA TRP A 14 -17.37 -0.80 5.60
C TRP A 14 -17.92 0.35 6.45
N GLU A 15 -19.24 0.42 6.58
CA GLU A 15 -19.92 1.42 7.41
C GLU A 15 -19.74 1.16 8.92
N ASP A 16 -19.55 -0.10 9.31
CA ASP A 16 -19.47 -0.56 10.69
C ASP A 16 -18.04 -0.73 11.23
N ALA A 17 -17.02 -0.39 10.42
CA ALA A 17 -15.61 -0.56 10.79
C ALA A 17 -14.94 0.76 11.23
N GLN A 18 -15.70 1.85 11.43
CA GLN A 18 -15.15 3.17 11.74
C GLN A 18 -14.32 3.22 13.04
N THR A 19 -14.65 2.36 14.00
CA THR A 19 -14.00 2.26 15.31
C THR A 19 -12.96 1.15 15.41
N ASP A 20 -12.81 0.35 14.35
CA ASP A 20 -11.88 -0.76 14.36
C ASP A 20 -10.44 -0.24 14.37
N ASN A 21 -9.61 -0.87 15.20
CA ASN A 21 -8.18 -0.61 15.18
C ASN A 21 -7.53 -1.29 13.95
N PRO A 22 -6.30 -0.92 13.57
CA PRO A 22 -5.64 -1.47 12.39
C PRO A 22 -5.53 -3.01 12.34
N ILE A 23 -5.42 -3.66 13.50
CA ILE A 23 -5.35 -5.14 13.58
C ILE A 23 -6.74 -5.72 13.29
N GLN A 24 -7.79 -5.16 13.89
CA GLN A 24 -9.18 -5.60 13.64
C GLN A 24 -9.58 -5.41 12.17
N LEU A 25 -9.14 -4.32 11.54
CA LEU A 25 -9.34 -4.09 10.11
C LEU A 25 -8.62 -5.14 9.25
N ALA A 26 -7.40 -5.53 9.65
CA ALA A 26 -6.64 -6.56 8.94
C ALA A 26 -7.33 -7.93 9.04
N ASP A 27 -7.76 -8.32 10.24
CA ASP A 27 -8.50 -9.57 10.45
C ASP A 27 -9.78 -9.61 9.59
N ARG A 28 -10.55 -8.53 9.61
CA ARG A 28 -11.77 -8.39 8.80
C ARG A 28 -11.48 -8.45 7.30
N PHE A 29 -10.35 -7.90 6.86
CA PHE A 29 -9.93 -7.93 5.46
C PHE A 29 -9.65 -9.36 5.02
N GLU A 30 -8.92 -10.14 5.83
CA GLU A 30 -8.64 -11.54 5.54
C GLU A 30 -9.91 -12.41 5.52
N GLU A 31 -10.90 -12.09 6.37
CA GLU A 31 -12.19 -12.79 6.39
C GLU A 31 -13.02 -12.53 5.14
N GLN A 32 -13.17 -11.26 4.74
CA GLN A 32 -14.04 -10.89 3.62
C GLN A 32 -13.39 -11.07 2.25
N PHE A 33 -12.07 -10.87 2.14
CA PHE A 33 -11.32 -10.97 0.89
C PHE A 33 -10.42 -12.21 0.85
N ARG A 34 -10.89 -13.32 1.42
CA ARG A 34 -10.11 -14.58 1.50
C ARG A 34 -9.56 -15.04 0.15
N GLU A 35 -10.38 -15.05 -0.90
CA GLU A 35 -9.94 -15.48 -2.23
C GLU A 35 -8.81 -14.60 -2.78
N LEU A 36 -8.88 -13.29 -2.53
CA LEU A 36 -7.83 -12.34 -2.90
C LEU A 36 -6.56 -12.64 -2.11
N CYS A 37 -6.65 -12.84 -0.79
CA CYS A 37 -5.51 -13.18 0.06
C CYS A 37 -4.85 -14.50 -0.38
N GLU A 38 -5.64 -15.51 -0.73
CA GLU A 38 -5.14 -16.78 -1.27
C GLU A 38 -4.48 -16.59 -2.64
N SER A 39 -5.04 -15.76 -3.53
CA SER A 39 -4.41 -15.45 -4.82
C SER A 39 -3.08 -14.70 -4.68
N CYS A 40 -2.95 -13.92 -3.60
CA CYS A 40 -1.73 -13.21 -3.24
C CYS A 40 -0.74 -14.09 -2.46
N ARG A 41 -1.11 -15.34 -2.11
CA ARG A 41 -0.26 -16.27 -1.38
C ARG A 41 0.87 -16.76 -2.30
N GLY A 42 1.99 -16.06 -2.20
CA GLY A 42 3.20 -16.35 -2.96
C GLY A 42 4.40 -15.63 -2.36
N ALA A 43 5.61 -16.02 -2.77
CA ALA A 43 6.85 -15.44 -2.26
C ALA A 43 7.17 -14.11 -2.97
N ASN A 44 6.44 -13.03 -2.65
CA ASN A 44 6.87 -11.68 -3.02
C ASN A 44 7.79 -11.08 -1.95
N SER A 45 8.88 -11.80 -1.64
CA SER A 45 9.83 -11.43 -0.60
C SER A 45 10.36 -10.00 -0.75
N PRO A 46 10.69 -9.49 -1.96
CA PRO A 46 11.11 -8.11 -2.13
C PRO A 46 10.04 -7.10 -1.70
N TYR A 47 8.77 -7.32 -2.09
CA TYR A 47 7.69 -6.42 -1.72
C TYR A 47 7.37 -6.48 -0.22
N THR A 48 7.34 -7.67 0.38
CA THR A 48 7.11 -7.81 1.83
C THR A 48 8.21 -7.11 2.64
N GLN A 49 9.47 -7.23 2.22
CA GLN A 49 10.59 -6.54 2.86
C GLN A 49 10.44 -5.01 2.73
N TRP A 50 10.12 -4.52 1.54
CA TRP A 50 9.89 -3.10 1.30
C TRP A 50 8.73 -2.56 2.15
N LEU A 51 7.59 -3.26 2.19
CA LEU A 51 6.42 -2.83 2.95
C LEU A 51 6.72 -2.81 4.46
N THR A 52 7.46 -3.79 4.95
CA THR A 52 7.93 -3.83 6.35
C THR A 52 8.82 -2.63 6.67
N TYR A 53 9.73 -2.27 5.77
CA TYR A 53 10.55 -1.08 5.89
C TYR A 53 9.69 0.20 5.96
N ILE A 54 8.73 0.37 5.04
CA ILE A 54 7.85 1.54 5.02
C ILE A 54 6.97 1.62 6.28
N ALA A 55 6.46 0.49 6.77
CA ALA A 55 5.69 0.46 8.02
C ALA A 55 6.52 0.93 9.21
N ARG A 56 7.79 0.49 9.30
CA ARG A 56 8.73 0.94 10.32
C ARG A 56 9.01 2.44 10.22
N MET A 57 9.29 2.94 9.02
CA MET A 57 9.56 4.36 8.78
C MET A 57 8.35 5.23 9.12
N SER A 58 7.15 4.76 8.79
CA SER A 58 5.89 5.41 9.15
C SER A 58 5.71 5.53 10.66
N GLY A 59 6.04 4.47 11.42
CA GLY A 59 6.04 4.50 12.89
C GLY A 59 7.02 5.51 13.51
N MET A 60 8.02 5.94 12.74
CA MET A 60 8.99 6.97 13.13
C MET A 60 8.59 8.38 12.64
N GLY A 61 7.40 8.55 12.03
CA GLY A 61 6.91 9.84 11.52
C GLY A 61 7.29 10.13 10.06
N HIS A 62 7.87 9.15 9.36
CA HIS A 62 8.25 9.26 7.95
C HIS A 62 7.19 8.62 7.06
N LEU A 63 6.03 9.25 6.88
CA LEU A 63 4.95 8.72 6.06
C LEU A 63 5.28 8.85 4.57
N PRO A 64 5.10 7.80 3.76
CA PRO A 64 5.39 7.85 2.33
C PRO A 64 4.40 8.74 1.57
N VAL A 65 4.91 9.57 0.68
CA VAL A 65 4.11 10.40 -0.24
C VAL A 65 3.97 9.63 -1.55
N MET A 66 2.84 8.94 -1.73
CA MET A 66 2.55 8.12 -2.92
C MET A 66 2.01 8.92 -4.09
N TYR A 67 1.42 10.09 -3.83
CA TYR A 67 0.89 10.97 -4.86
C TYR A 67 1.29 12.41 -4.56
N ALA A 68 1.98 13.04 -5.51
CA ALA A 68 2.35 14.46 -5.45
C ALA A 68 2.46 15.01 -6.86
N GLU A 69 1.69 16.06 -7.15
CA GLU A 69 1.59 16.62 -8.51
C GLU A 69 2.89 17.23 -9.03
N TYR A 70 3.78 17.68 -8.12
CA TYR A 70 5.02 18.39 -8.46
C TYR A 70 6.27 17.78 -7.80
N ALA A 71 6.22 16.50 -7.43
CA ALA A 71 7.34 15.85 -6.79
C ALA A 71 8.45 15.46 -7.79
N THR A 72 9.67 15.95 -7.57
CA THR A 72 10.87 15.47 -8.26
C THR A 72 11.73 14.69 -7.26
N TYR A 73 11.65 13.36 -7.30
CA TYR A 73 12.50 12.47 -6.51
C TYR A 73 13.53 11.78 -7.39
N LYS A 74 14.63 11.32 -6.78
CA LYS A 74 15.60 10.47 -7.48
C LYS A 74 14.90 9.20 -7.98
N PRO A 75 15.28 8.67 -9.16
CA PRO A 75 14.81 7.36 -9.59
C PRO A 75 15.04 6.31 -8.51
N GLY A 76 14.01 5.51 -8.20
CA GLY A 76 14.06 4.52 -7.11
C GLY A 76 13.75 5.08 -5.72
N SER A 77 13.26 6.33 -5.61
CA SER A 77 12.84 6.90 -4.33
C SER A 77 11.44 7.50 -4.39
N ILE A 78 10.75 7.48 -3.24
CA ILE A 78 9.49 8.18 -3.00
C ILE A 78 9.68 9.25 -1.93
N GLY A 79 8.79 10.23 -1.92
CA GLY A 79 8.80 11.29 -0.90
C GLY A 79 8.40 10.79 0.48
N SER A 80 8.74 11.58 1.50
CA SER A 80 8.22 11.40 2.85
C SER A 80 7.75 12.73 3.43
N THR A 81 6.81 12.68 4.38
CA THR A 81 6.35 13.83 5.17
C THR A 81 7.48 14.53 5.93
N SER A 82 8.59 13.84 6.21
CA SER A 82 9.75 14.43 6.87
C SER A 82 10.74 15.10 5.91
N GLY A 83 10.48 15.06 4.59
CA GLY A 83 11.41 15.53 3.56
C GLY A 83 12.60 14.59 3.28
N GLN A 84 12.75 13.49 4.02
CA GLN A 84 13.75 12.46 3.73
C GLN A 84 13.20 11.50 2.67
N PRO A 85 13.92 11.20 1.57
CA PRO A 85 13.45 10.24 0.59
C PRO A 85 13.43 8.82 1.17
N LEU A 86 12.40 8.04 0.82
CA LEU A 86 12.28 6.61 1.13
C LEU A 86 12.53 5.78 -0.12
N GLU A 87 12.87 4.50 0.06
CA GLU A 87 13.01 3.57 -1.05
C GLU A 87 11.67 3.35 -1.77
N ALA A 88 11.69 3.39 -3.10
CA ALA A 88 10.52 3.09 -3.91
C ALA A 88 10.16 1.60 -3.85
N PRO A 89 8.88 1.25 -4.05
CA PRO A 89 8.48 -0.15 -4.09
C PRO A 89 9.21 -0.91 -5.21
N PRO A 90 9.56 -2.19 -4.98
CA PRO A 90 10.09 -3.02 -6.04
C PRO A 90 9.03 -3.18 -7.13
N ILE A 91 9.35 -2.74 -8.35
CA ILE A 91 8.49 -2.95 -9.50
C ILE A 91 8.60 -4.43 -9.87
N PRO A 92 7.51 -5.23 -9.83
CA PRO A 92 7.58 -6.59 -10.31
C PRO A 92 7.99 -6.54 -11.78
N SER A 93 9.09 -7.23 -12.12
CA SER A 93 9.48 -7.42 -13.50
C SER A 93 8.33 -8.16 -14.19
N ARG A 94 7.59 -7.48 -15.06
CA ARG A 94 6.56 -8.08 -15.90
C ARG A 94 7.25 -9.16 -16.72
N SER A 95 7.07 -10.43 -16.39
CA SER A 95 7.54 -11.53 -17.22
C SER A 95 6.84 -11.39 -18.57
N ASN A 96 7.63 -11.26 -19.63
CA ASN A 96 7.15 -11.21 -21.01
C ASN A 96 6.58 -12.58 -21.39
N GLU A 97 5.39 -12.92 -20.91
CA GLU A 97 4.74 -14.22 -21.19
C GLU A 97 3.24 -14.05 -21.49
N ASP A 98 2.86 -12.87 -22.00
CA ASP A 98 1.50 -12.53 -22.41
C ASP A 98 1.43 -12.06 -23.89
N SER A 99 2.39 -12.51 -24.71
CA SER A 99 2.46 -12.19 -26.16
C SER A 99 2.06 -13.36 -27.06
N ARG A 100 1.25 -14.30 -26.57
CA ARG A 100 0.68 -15.38 -27.39
C ARG A 100 -0.83 -15.52 -27.20
N VAL A 101 -1.58 -14.63 -27.83
CA VAL A 101 -2.92 -14.93 -28.39
C VAL A 101 -3.14 -14.10 -29.64
#